data_AF-A0A965BXH4-F1
#
_entry.id   AF-A0A965BXH4-F1
#
_cell.length_a   1.000
_cell.length_b   1.000
_cell.length_c   1.000
_cell.angle_alpha   90.00
_cell.angle_beta   90.00
_cell.angle_gamma   90.00
#
_symmetry.space_group_name_H-M   'P 1'
#
loop_
_entity.id
_entity.type
_entity.pdbx_description
1 polymer ?
#
loop_
_entity_poly.entity_id
_entity_poly.type
_entity_poly.pdbx_seq_one_letter_code
_entity_poly.pdbx_strand_id
1 'polypeptide(L)' 'LPRARKFAREGAGLLTSLTQSDAFVELPEDITAVSPGDRVTLLPFSAIF' A
#
# COMPACT_ATOMS: atom_id res chain seq x y z
N LEU A 1 -11.65 1.97 12.81
CA LEU A 1 -10.87 1.17 11.83
C LEU A 1 -9.47 1.77 11.72
N PRO A 2 -8.41 0.98 11.51
CA PRO A 2 -7.07 1.50 11.24
C PRO A 2 -7.07 2.36 9.96
N ARG A 3 -6.20 3.37 9.90
CA ARG A 3 -6.12 4.31 8.77
C ARG A 3 -4.85 4.02 7.95
N ALA A 4 -5.03 3.69 6.67
CA ALA A 4 -3.93 3.57 5.74
C ALA A 4 -3.43 4.95 5.30
N ARG A 5 -2.11 5.09 5.08
CA ARG A 5 -1.50 6.28 4.51
C ARG A 5 -0.59 5.87 3.35
N LYS A 6 -0.79 6.48 2.19
CA LYS A 6 0.08 6.27 1.03
C LYS A 6 1.51 6.75 1.35
N PHE A 7 2.50 5.93 1.01
CA PHE A 7 3.90 6.29 1.16
C PHE A 7 4.31 7.33 0.09
N ALA A 8 5.09 8.34 0.48
CA ALA A 8 5.28 9.54 -0.34
C ALA A 8 6.17 9.36 -1.58
N ARG A 9 7.04 8.33 -1.61
CA ARG A 9 7.95 8.04 -2.73
C ARG A 9 7.79 6.59 -3.17
N GLU A 10 7.26 6.38 -4.35
CA GLU A 10 6.91 5.07 -4.89
C GLU A 10 7.66 4.79 -6.21
N GLY A 11 7.81 3.51 -6.55
CA GLY A 11 8.47 3.06 -7.78
C GLY A 11 9.21 1.75 -7.57
N ALA A 12 9.15 0.84 -8.55
CA ALA A 12 9.71 -0.51 -8.45
C ALA A 12 11.23 -0.54 -8.18
N GLY A 13 11.96 0.53 -8.53
CA GLY A 13 13.38 0.69 -8.23
C GLY A 13 13.72 1.29 -6.86
N LEU A 14 12.72 1.70 -6.07
CA LEU A 14 12.91 2.36 -4.78
C LEU A 14 12.64 1.39 -3.63
N LEU A 15 13.70 0.71 -3.19
CA LEU A 15 13.66 -0.21 -2.04
C LEU A 15 13.24 0.45 -0.73
N THR A 16 13.38 1.78 -0.61
CA THR A 16 12.94 2.53 0.58
C THR A 16 11.45 2.40 0.83
N SER A 17 10.64 2.25 -0.23
CA SER A 17 9.19 2.04 -0.07
C SER A 17 8.85 0.70 0.58
N LEU A 18 9.68 -0.33 0.36
CA LEU A 18 9.52 -1.68 0.94
C LEU A 18 9.97 -1.74 2.41
N THR A 19 11.01 -1.01 2.78
CA THR A 19 11.55 -1.06 4.15
C THR A 19 10.88 -0.07 5.10
N GLN A 20 10.23 0.97 4.58
CA GLN A 20 9.61 2.02 5.38
C GLN A 20 8.08 2.02 5.36
N SER A 21 7.47 1.01 4.73
CA SER A 21 6.03 0.74 4.79
C SER A 21 5.76 -0.53 5.59
N ASP A 22 4.55 -0.67 6.11
CA ASP A 22 4.16 -1.84 6.91
C ASP A 22 3.51 -2.96 6.07
N ALA A 23 3.00 -2.62 4.87
CA ALA A 23 2.16 -3.48 4.06
C ALA A 23 2.09 -3.01 2.60
N PHE A 24 1.69 -3.92 1.69
CA PHE A 24 1.16 -3.55 0.38
C PHE A 24 -0.35 -3.26 0.47
N VAL A 25 -0.81 -2.42 -0.44
CA VAL A 25 -2.25 -2.27 -0.73
C VAL A 25 -2.54 -3.08 -1.99
N GLU A 26 -3.52 -3.97 -1.91
CA GLU A 26 -4.03 -4.69 -3.07
C GLU A 26 -5.14 -3.86 -3.75
N LEU A 27 -4.98 -3.63 -5.06
CA LEU A 27 -5.96 -2.92 -5.88
C LEU A 27 -6.38 -3.82 -7.04
N PRO A 28 -7.69 -4.02 -7.25
CA PRO A 28 -8.20 -4.68 -8.45
C PRO A 28 -7.78 -3.95 -9.74
N GLU A 29 -7.67 -4.68 -10.86
CA GLU A 29 -7.18 -4.11 -12.13
C GLU A 29 -8.09 -3.00 -12.70
N ASP A 30 -9.37 -3.01 -12.38
CA ASP A 30 -10.35 -2.00 -12.80
C ASP A 30 -10.28 -0.70 -11.95
N ILE A 31 -9.53 -0.71 -10.83
CA ILE A 31 -9.34 0.46 -9.99
C ILE A 31 -8.20 1.32 -10.53
N THR A 32 -8.57 2.48 -11.06
CA THR A 32 -7.63 3.47 -11.61
C THR A 32 -7.23 4.57 -10.61
N ALA A 33 -7.99 4.73 -9.52
CA ALA A 33 -7.73 5.73 -8.49
C ALA A 33 -8.29 5.30 -7.13
N VAL A 34 -7.69 5.80 -6.06
CA VAL A 34 -8.14 5.64 -4.68
C VAL A 34 -8.22 7.02 -4.02
N SER A 35 -9.35 7.32 -3.41
CA SER A 35 -9.62 8.57 -2.70
C SER A 35 -9.58 8.39 -1.18
N PRO A 36 -9.28 9.44 -0.40
CA PRO A 36 -9.40 9.38 1.05
C PRO A 36 -10.82 8.95 1.48
N GLY A 37 -10.91 7.89 2.29
CA GLY A 37 -12.18 7.32 2.74
C GLY A 37 -12.53 6.00 2.06
N ASP A 38 -11.89 5.69 0.92
CA ASP A 38 -12.05 4.41 0.26
C ASP A 38 -11.44 3.29 1.12
N ARG A 39 -12.10 2.13 1.09
CA ARG A 39 -11.61 0.93 1.76
C ARG A 39 -10.67 0.19 0.83
N VAL A 40 -9.57 -0.29 1.39
CA VAL A 40 -8.57 -1.06 0.66
C VAL A 40 -8.15 -2.28 1.47
N THR A 41 -7.70 -3.31 0.77
CA THR A 41 -7.14 -4.52 1.38
C THR A 41 -5.66 -4.31 1.63
N LEU A 42 -5.20 -4.62 2.84
CA LEU A 42 -3.79 -4.60 3.20
C LEU A 42 -3.21 -6.00 3.19
N LEU A 43 -2.00 -6.14 2.64
CA LEU A 43 -1.16 -7.33 2.66
C LEU A 43 0.07 -7.03 3.54
N PRO A 44 0.06 -7.39 4.83
CA PRO A 44 1.14 -7.04 5.76
C PRO A 44 2.46 -7.70 5.36
N PHE A 45 3.57 -6.95 5.45
CA PHE A 45 4.89 -7.53 5.15
C PHE A 45 5.27 -8.65 6.12
N SER A 46 4.88 -8.53 7.39
CA SER A 46 5.11 -9.55 8.42
C SER A 46 4.41 -10.89 8.18
N ALA A 47 3.45 -10.94 7.25
CA ALA A 47 2.75 -12.16 6.87
C ALA A 47 3.37 -12.84 5.64
N ILE A 48 4.30 -12.17 4.95
CA ILE A 48 4.85 -12.57 3.64
C ILE A 48 6.37 -12.78 3.71
N PHE A 49 7.06 -12.00 4.55
CA PHE A 49 8.51 -12.06 4.80
C PHE A 49 8.81 -12.39 6.26
#